data_AF-A0A6N8HZ89-F1
#
_entry.id   AF-A0A6N8HZ89-F1
#
_cell.length_a   1.000
_cell.length_b   1.000
_cell.length_c   1.000
_cell.angle_alpha   90.00
_cell.angle_beta   90.00
_cell.angle_gamma   90.00
#
_symmetry.space_group_name_H-M   'P 1'
#
loop_
_entity.id
_entity.type
_entity.pdbx_description
1 polymer ?
#
loop_
_entity_poly.entity_id
_entity_poly.type
_entity_poly.pdbx_seq_one_letter_code
_entity_poly.pdbx_strand_id
1 'polypeptide(L)'
;MNDKLKYVWKVFIIVLVNVLMIAVVTHVGGSIQTLSKVGSTGSEVKQIQTRLKNWGYYTGKVDGVYGTQTKNAVLYFQRKNGLTADGVAGPATLSAIGLPAGSAGGSGGAGGYSSNDVNLLARVISAESRGEPYEGQVAVGAVILNRIQHPSFPNTLAGVIYQPGAFSCLNDGGINAAVAASAYKAARDAINGWDPCGGAIYYYNPVKATSKWILSRPVIVVIGEHRFCS
;
A
#
# COMPACT_ATOMS: atom_id res chain seq x y z
N MET A 1 4.14 -65.62 2.81
CA MET A 1 4.88 -64.34 2.73
C MET A 1 5.91 -64.28 3.84
N ASN A 2 7.21 -64.27 3.50
CA ASN A 2 8.32 -64.37 4.45
C ASN A 2 8.32 -63.21 5.46
N ASP A 3 8.66 -63.46 6.72
CA ASP A 3 8.62 -62.44 7.77
C ASP A 3 9.59 -61.28 7.52
N LYS A 4 10.69 -61.52 6.80
CA LYS A 4 11.57 -60.47 6.28
C LYS A 4 10.84 -59.54 5.30
N LEU A 5 9.97 -60.07 4.43
CA LEU A 5 9.21 -59.27 3.47
C LEU A 5 8.13 -58.43 4.17
N LYS A 6 7.50 -58.97 5.22
CA LYS A 6 6.56 -58.21 6.06
C LYS A 6 7.25 -57.07 6.81
N TYR A 7 8.47 -57.30 7.30
CA TYR A 7 9.26 -56.26 7.99
C TYR A 7 9.69 -55.13 7.04
N VAL A 8 10.21 -55.47 5.86
CA VAL A 8 10.58 -54.49 4.83
C VAL A 8 9.35 -53.66 4.42
N TRP A 9 8.19 -54.30 4.27
CA TRP A 9 6.94 -53.62 3.93
C TRP A 9 6.44 -52.69 5.05
N LYS A 10 6.55 -53.10 6.32
CA LYS A 10 6.23 -52.23 7.47
C LYS A 10 7.14 -51.00 7.56
N VAL A 11 8.44 -51.17 7.36
CA VAL A 11 9.40 -50.05 7.36
C VAL A 11 9.12 -49.10 6.19
N PHE A 12 8.81 -49.64 5.02
CA PHE A 12 8.42 -48.84 3.85
C PHE A 12 7.16 -48.00 4.11
N ILE A 13 6.12 -48.56 4.72
CA ILE A 13 4.90 -47.83 5.09
C ILE A 13 5.21 -46.71 6.09
N ILE A 14 6.03 -46.97 7.11
CA ILE A 14 6.40 -45.96 8.11
C ILE A 14 7.16 -44.80 7.46
N VAL A 15 8.11 -45.09 6.56
CA VAL A 15 8.85 -44.06 5.82
C VAL A 15 7.91 -43.27 4.91
N LEU A 16 6.99 -43.94 4.21
CA LEU A 16 6.04 -43.31 3.31
C LEU A 16 5.05 -42.40 4.06
N VAL A 17 4.56 -42.83 5.23
CA VAL A 17 3.71 -42.01 6.10
C VAL A 17 4.48 -40.79 6.66
N ASN A 18 5.76 -40.95 7.02
CA ASN A 18 6.58 -39.82 7.47
C ASN A 18 6.86 -38.81 6.34
N VAL A 19 7.15 -39.29 5.13
CA VAL A 19 7.34 -38.42 3.95
C VAL A 19 6.03 -37.71 3.59
N LEU A 20 4.89 -38.38 3.70
CA LEU A 20 3.57 -37.79 3.47
C LEU A 20 3.22 -36.73 4.54
N MET A 21 3.53 -36.99 5.81
CA MET A 21 3.36 -36.01 6.90
C MET A 21 4.24 -34.78 6.71
N ILE A 22 5.49 -34.95 6.28
CA ILE A 22 6.39 -33.83 5.96
C ILE A 22 5.84 -33.04 4.76
N ALA A 23 5.33 -33.71 3.73
CA ALA A 23 4.70 -33.04 2.58
C ALA A 23 3.43 -32.26 2.96
N VAL A 24 2.61 -32.77 3.89
CA VAL A 24 1.45 -32.04 4.41
C VAL A 24 1.88 -30.82 5.22
N VAL A 25 2.93 -30.93 6.04
CA VAL A 25 3.47 -29.80 6.83
C VAL A 25 4.10 -28.73 5.92
N THR A 26 4.73 -29.10 4.80
CA THR A 26 5.24 -28.12 3.81
C THR A 26 4.14 -27.46 2.97
N HIS A 27 2.90 -27.97 3.03
CA HIS A 27 1.74 -27.40 2.33
C HIS A 27 0.80 -26.60 3.23
N VAL A 28 1.08 -26.47 4.53
CA VAL A 28 0.43 -25.46 5.39
C VAL A 28 1.11 -24.10 5.18
N GLY A 29 1.09 -23.63 3.94
CA GLY A 29 1.37 -22.24 3.57
C GLY A 29 0.13 -21.37 3.81
N GLY A 30 -0.50 -21.51 4.97
CA GLY A 30 -1.54 -20.58 5.39
C GLY A 30 -0.86 -19.29 5.82
N SER A 31 -0.94 -18.24 5.02
CA SER A 31 -0.59 -16.89 5.44
C SER A 31 -1.34 -16.59 6.75
N ILE A 32 -0.63 -16.57 7.87
CA ILE A 32 -1.21 -16.18 9.16
C ILE A 32 -1.75 -14.76 8.97
N GLN A 33 -3.08 -14.61 8.98
CA GLN A 33 -3.70 -13.29 8.99
C GLN A 33 -3.25 -12.59 10.27
N THR A 34 -2.32 -11.64 10.12
CA THR A 34 -1.89 -10.81 11.24
C THR A 34 -3.04 -9.89 11.61
N LEU A 35 -3.69 -10.22 12.73
CA LEU A 35 -4.84 -9.50 13.27
C LEU A 35 -4.36 -8.71 14.49
N SER A 36 -4.06 -7.44 14.30
CA SER A 36 -3.66 -6.55 15.40
C SER A 36 -4.90 -6.06 16.15
N LYS A 37 -5.09 -6.55 17.38
CA LYS A 37 -6.24 -6.26 18.27
C LYS A 37 -5.80 -5.89 19.69
N VAL A 38 -6.74 -5.55 20.56
CA VAL A 38 -6.43 -5.23 21.97
C VAL A 38 -5.56 -6.32 22.61
N GLY A 39 -4.46 -5.90 23.23
CA GLY A 39 -3.46 -6.78 23.84
C GLY A 39 -2.30 -7.16 22.90
N SER A 40 -2.39 -6.86 21.60
CA SER A 40 -1.27 -7.03 20.66
C SER A 40 -0.16 -6.04 20.99
N THR A 41 1.09 -6.43 20.80
CA THR A 41 2.25 -5.56 20.98
C THR A 41 3.25 -5.75 19.85
N GLY A 42 4.11 -4.76 19.61
CA GLY A 42 5.24 -4.89 18.68
C GLY A 42 5.36 -3.76 17.66
N SER A 43 6.24 -3.97 16.68
CA SER A 43 6.57 -2.99 15.64
C SER A 43 5.38 -2.63 14.75
N GLU A 44 4.52 -3.61 14.41
CA GLU A 44 3.29 -3.37 13.65
C GLU A 44 2.35 -2.42 14.41
N VAL A 45 2.14 -2.65 15.71
CA VAL A 45 1.31 -1.77 16.54
C VAL A 45 1.90 -0.36 16.61
N LYS A 46 3.23 -0.22 16.69
CA LYS A 46 3.87 1.10 16.58
C LYS A 46 3.60 1.76 15.24
N GLN A 47 3.63 1.01 14.14
CA GLN A 47 3.33 1.54 12.81
C GLN A 47 1.87 1.98 12.72
N ILE A 48 0.92 1.17 13.20
CA ILE A 48 -0.51 1.52 13.28
C ILE A 48 -0.71 2.81 14.08
N GLN A 49 -0.17 2.85 15.30
CA GLN A 49 -0.27 4.03 16.17
C GLN A 49 0.37 5.27 15.55
N THR A 50 1.55 5.14 14.94
CA THR A 50 2.23 6.25 14.25
C THR A 50 1.37 6.79 13.13
N ARG A 51 0.79 5.90 12.32
CA ARG A 51 -0.04 6.28 11.18
C ARG A 51 -1.32 6.99 11.62
N LEU A 52 -2.05 6.38 12.55
CA LEU A 52 -3.25 6.96 13.13
C LEU A 52 -2.95 8.29 13.84
N LYS A 53 -1.77 8.44 14.45
CA LYS A 53 -1.35 9.68 15.09
C LYS A 53 -1.11 10.81 14.10
N ASN A 54 -0.36 10.52 13.04
CA ASN A 54 -0.06 11.50 11.99
C ASN A 54 -1.33 12.00 11.30
N TRP A 55 -2.38 11.18 11.27
CA TRP A 55 -3.67 11.51 10.68
C TRP A 55 -4.69 12.06 11.68
N GLY A 56 -4.31 12.27 12.95
CA GLY A 56 -5.17 12.83 13.98
C GLY A 56 -6.25 11.88 14.53
N TYR A 57 -6.21 10.59 14.17
CA TYR A 57 -7.08 9.56 14.76
C TYR A 57 -6.61 9.10 16.14
N TYR A 58 -5.31 9.23 16.44
CA TYR A 58 -4.69 8.77 17.69
C TYR A 58 -3.90 9.88 18.39
N THR A 59 -4.22 10.17 19.66
CA THR A 59 -3.53 11.20 20.46
C THR A 59 -2.56 10.62 21.49
N GLY A 60 -2.60 9.30 21.70
CA GLY A 60 -1.77 8.59 22.68
C GLY A 60 -0.28 8.50 22.31
N LYS A 61 0.49 7.82 23.16
CA LYS A 61 1.92 7.56 22.92
C LYS A 61 2.11 6.40 21.94
N VAL A 62 3.09 6.49 21.06
CA VAL A 62 3.47 5.37 20.17
C VAL A 62 4.33 4.39 20.97
N ASP A 63 3.69 3.61 21.84
CA ASP A 63 4.34 2.67 22.75
C ASP A 63 4.43 1.25 22.16
N GLY A 64 3.72 0.98 21.06
CA GLY A 64 3.65 -0.34 20.46
C GLY A 64 2.72 -1.29 21.22
N VAL A 65 1.81 -0.76 22.03
CA VAL A 65 0.81 -1.53 22.78
C VAL A 65 -0.58 -1.21 22.25
N TYR A 66 -1.29 -2.23 21.79
CA TYR A 66 -2.65 -2.06 21.27
C TYR A 66 -3.61 -2.01 22.46
N GLY A 67 -3.66 -0.85 23.13
CA GLY A 67 -4.57 -0.58 24.24
C GLY A 67 -5.89 0.07 23.78
N THR A 68 -6.69 0.50 24.76
CA THR A 68 -8.00 1.16 24.53
C THR A 68 -7.89 2.38 23.62
N GLN A 69 -6.85 3.20 23.78
CA GLN A 69 -6.66 4.38 22.93
C GLN A 69 -6.40 3.99 21.46
N THR A 70 -5.58 2.95 21.22
CA THR A 70 -5.28 2.45 19.88
C THR A 70 -6.54 1.85 19.24
N LYS A 71 -7.33 1.08 20.00
CA LYS A 71 -8.64 0.56 19.55
C LYS A 71 -9.59 1.68 19.16
N ASN A 72 -9.72 2.72 19.98
CA ASN A 72 -10.62 3.84 19.70
C ASN A 72 -10.19 4.61 18.45
N ALA A 73 -8.88 4.78 18.24
CA ALA A 73 -8.35 5.37 17.02
C ALA A 73 -8.65 4.52 15.78
N VAL A 74 -8.48 3.19 15.87
CA VAL A 74 -8.85 2.26 14.79
C VAL A 74 -10.34 2.28 14.52
N LEU A 75 -11.20 2.27 15.55
CA LEU A 75 -12.65 2.41 15.41
C LEU A 75 -13.02 3.70 14.69
N TYR A 76 -12.40 4.81 15.10
CA TYR A 76 -12.68 6.11 14.50
C TYR A 76 -12.24 6.14 13.03
N PHE A 77 -11.06 5.61 12.74
CA PHE A 77 -10.55 5.42 11.38
C PHE A 77 -11.48 4.55 10.54
N GLN A 78 -11.88 3.38 11.04
CA GLN A 78 -12.78 2.45 10.34
C GLN A 78 -14.12 3.11 9.99
N ARG A 79 -14.75 3.78 10.96
CA ARG A 79 -16.03 4.51 10.74
C ARG A 79 -15.89 5.60 9.69
N LYS A 80 -14.78 6.34 9.71
CA LYS A 80 -14.53 7.43 8.75
C LYS A 80 -14.20 6.93 7.35
N ASN A 81 -13.70 5.71 7.21
CA ASN A 81 -13.30 5.12 5.93
C ASN A 81 -14.26 4.03 5.44
N GLY A 82 -15.48 3.95 5.99
CA GLY A 82 -16.51 3.00 5.51
C GLY A 82 -16.17 1.53 5.76
N LEU A 83 -15.29 1.23 6.71
CA LEU A 83 -14.92 -0.13 7.10
C LEU A 83 -15.81 -0.62 8.24
N THR A 84 -15.86 -1.94 8.43
CA THR A 84 -16.45 -2.54 9.63
C THR A 84 -15.74 -2.01 10.87
N ALA A 85 -16.47 -1.27 11.71
CA ALA A 85 -15.94 -0.62 12.90
C ALA A 85 -15.87 -1.59 14.09
N ASP A 86 -15.04 -2.62 13.98
CA ASP A 86 -14.80 -3.63 15.02
C ASP A 86 -13.64 -3.28 15.97
N GLY A 87 -12.86 -2.24 15.64
CA GLY A 87 -11.70 -1.79 16.39
C GLY A 87 -10.49 -2.70 16.27
N VAL A 88 -10.47 -3.56 15.25
CA VAL A 88 -9.42 -4.52 14.98
C VAL A 88 -8.70 -4.17 13.68
N ALA A 89 -7.37 -4.05 13.74
CA ALA A 89 -6.54 -3.87 12.57
C ALA A 89 -6.33 -5.22 11.85
N GLY A 90 -7.40 -5.70 11.20
CA GLY A 90 -7.35 -6.83 10.26
C GLY A 90 -6.97 -6.40 8.84
N PRO A 91 -6.93 -7.33 7.86
CA PRO A 91 -6.38 -7.06 6.53
C PRO A 91 -6.97 -5.85 5.81
N ALA A 92 -8.30 -5.67 5.86
CA ALA A 92 -8.96 -4.51 5.26
C ALA A 92 -8.56 -3.19 5.96
N THR A 93 -8.42 -3.22 7.28
CA THR A 93 -8.00 -2.06 8.07
C THR A 93 -6.51 -1.76 7.88
N LEU A 94 -5.64 -2.77 7.91
CA LEU A 94 -4.21 -2.62 7.64
C LEU A 94 -3.96 -2.09 6.22
N SER A 95 -4.66 -2.65 5.23
CA SER A 95 -4.64 -2.16 3.85
C SER A 95 -5.05 -0.70 3.77
N ALA A 96 -6.14 -0.31 4.44
CA ALA A 96 -6.59 1.08 4.49
C ALA A 96 -5.62 2.00 5.26
N ILE A 97 -4.89 1.48 6.26
CA ILE A 97 -3.82 2.21 6.97
C ILE A 97 -2.53 2.26 6.12
N GLY A 98 -2.45 1.52 5.01
CA GLY A 98 -1.27 1.42 4.17
C GLY A 98 -0.17 0.57 4.81
N LEU A 99 -0.54 -0.38 5.68
CA LEU A 99 0.37 -1.37 6.24
C LEU A 99 0.10 -2.73 5.58
N PRO A 100 1.13 -3.51 5.26
CA PRO A 100 0.92 -4.86 4.76
C PRO A 100 0.16 -5.70 5.80
N ALA A 101 -0.93 -6.32 5.37
CA ALA A 101 -1.61 -7.35 6.15
C ALA A 101 -0.70 -8.59 6.20
N GLY A 102 0.20 -8.62 7.18
CA GLY A 102 1.19 -9.68 7.36
C GLY A 102 2.49 -9.43 6.60
N SER A 103 3.47 -8.84 7.29
CA SER A 103 4.90 -8.99 7.02
C SER A 103 5.69 -8.45 8.20
N ALA A 104 5.98 -9.32 9.16
CA ALA A 104 7.03 -9.06 10.13
C ALA A 104 8.39 -9.23 9.40
N GLY A 105 9.18 -8.17 9.33
CA GLY A 105 10.62 -8.22 9.07
C GLY A 105 11.06 -7.91 7.64
N GLY A 106 11.59 -6.68 7.47
CA GLY A 106 12.74 -6.37 6.62
C GLY A 106 12.69 -6.67 5.11
N SER A 107 12.46 -5.64 4.31
CA SER A 107 13.21 -5.38 3.07
C SER A 107 12.95 -3.95 2.63
N GLY A 108 13.99 -3.10 2.68
CA GLY A 108 13.94 -1.74 2.15
C GLY A 108 13.74 -1.82 0.65
N GLY A 109 12.56 -1.44 0.18
CA GLY A 109 12.36 -1.17 -1.24
C GLY A 109 13.02 0.17 -1.62
N ALA A 110 13.05 0.43 -2.92
CA ALA A 110 13.71 1.57 -3.53
C ALA A 110 13.42 2.89 -2.77
N GLY A 111 14.45 3.69 -2.51
CA GLY A 111 14.31 5.02 -1.91
C GLY A 111 13.69 5.11 -0.52
N GLY A 112 13.63 4.01 0.25
CA GLY A 112 12.99 3.99 1.57
C GLY A 112 11.49 3.68 1.55
N TYR A 113 10.94 3.33 0.38
CA TYR A 113 9.55 2.90 0.20
C TYR A 113 9.47 1.38 0.13
N SER A 114 8.44 0.76 0.74
CA SER A 114 8.25 -0.69 0.66
C SER A 114 7.80 -1.15 -0.74
N SER A 115 7.96 -2.44 -1.07
CA SER A 115 7.40 -2.98 -2.33
C SER A 115 5.88 -2.76 -2.46
N ASN A 116 5.17 -2.64 -1.34
CA ASN A 116 3.73 -2.33 -1.32
C ASN A 116 3.46 -0.86 -1.62
N ASP A 117 4.30 0.06 -1.13
CA ASP A 117 4.23 1.48 -1.50
C ASP A 117 4.48 1.67 -3.00
N VAL A 118 5.48 0.96 -3.55
CA VAL A 118 5.74 0.95 -4.99
C VAL A 118 4.54 0.41 -5.78
N ASN A 119 3.90 -0.66 -5.29
CA ASN A 119 2.69 -1.21 -5.93
C ASN A 119 1.51 -0.23 -5.87
N LEU A 120 1.27 0.41 -4.72
CA LEU A 120 0.22 1.41 -4.56
C LEU A 120 0.45 2.61 -5.50
N LEU A 121 1.68 3.14 -5.52
CA LEU A 121 2.06 4.23 -6.41
C LEU A 121 1.91 3.83 -7.89
N ALA A 122 2.36 2.64 -8.27
CA ALA A 122 2.24 2.13 -9.63
C ALA A 122 0.78 1.97 -10.08
N ARG A 123 -0.12 1.54 -9.19
CA ARG A 123 -1.56 1.46 -9.48
C ARG A 123 -2.15 2.81 -9.81
N VAL A 124 -1.82 3.83 -9.01
CA VAL A 124 -2.26 5.21 -9.23
C VAL A 124 -1.71 5.73 -10.55
N ILE A 125 -0.39 5.63 -10.77
CA ILE A 125 0.24 6.05 -12.04
C ILE A 125 -0.43 5.36 -13.23
N SER A 126 -0.64 4.04 -13.16
CA SER A 126 -1.25 3.29 -14.26
C SER A 126 -2.69 3.70 -14.57
N ALA A 127 -3.42 4.24 -13.60
CA ALA A 127 -4.78 4.71 -13.80
C ALA A 127 -4.80 6.15 -14.32
N GLU A 128 -3.98 7.03 -13.75
CA GLU A 128 -3.96 8.47 -14.03
C GLU A 128 -3.24 8.83 -15.35
N SER A 129 -2.33 7.97 -15.80
CA SER A 129 -1.48 8.23 -16.97
C SER A 129 -1.57 7.15 -18.04
N ARG A 130 -2.72 6.45 -18.10
CA ARG A 130 -2.94 5.41 -19.12
C ARG A 130 -2.92 6.04 -20.52
N GLY A 131 -2.01 5.58 -21.37
CA GLY A 131 -1.82 6.11 -22.73
C GLY A 131 -0.88 7.31 -22.81
N GLU A 132 -0.42 7.84 -21.68
CA GLU A 132 0.56 8.92 -21.65
C GLU A 132 1.98 8.40 -22.00
N PRO A 133 2.85 9.26 -22.57
CA PRO A 133 4.26 8.94 -22.72
C PRO A 133 4.89 8.57 -21.38
N TYR A 134 5.95 7.76 -21.41
CA TYR A 134 6.61 7.27 -20.19
C TYR A 134 7.00 8.40 -19.22
N GLU A 135 7.49 9.52 -19.75
CA GLU A 135 7.83 10.72 -18.99
C GLU A 135 6.61 11.28 -18.23
N GLY A 136 5.41 11.25 -18.83
CA GLY A 136 4.16 11.65 -18.18
C GLY A 136 3.75 10.71 -17.05
N GLN A 137 4.04 9.42 -17.17
CA GLN A 137 3.82 8.44 -16.10
C GLN A 137 4.73 8.71 -14.89
N VAL A 138 6.01 9.02 -15.15
CA VAL A 138 6.95 9.44 -14.09
C VAL A 138 6.51 10.76 -13.47
N ALA A 139 6.07 11.73 -14.27
CA ALA A 139 5.60 13.04 -13.82
C ALA A 139 4.42 12.93 -12.83
N VAL A 140 3.43 12.07 -13.09
CA VAL A 140 2.33 11.81 -12.14
C VAL A 140 2.85 11.24 -10.83
N GLY A 141 3.80 10.30 -10.89
CA GLY A 141 4.47 9.76 -9.70
C GLY A 141 5.21 10.84 -8.91
N ALA A 142 5.96 11.71 -9.60
CA ALA A 142 6.69 12.81 -9.00
C ALA A 142 5.77 13.82 -8.30
N VAL A 143 4.63 14.18 -8.91
CA VAL A 143 3.62 15.05 -8.25
C VAL A 143 3.18 14.48 -6.90
N ILE A 144 2.94 13.18 -6.82
CA ILE A 144 2.55 12.53 -5.56
C ILE A 144 3.66 12.68 -4.51
N LEU A 145 4.92 12.48 -4.90
CA LEU A 145 6.06 12.65 -4.01
C LEU A 145 6.30 14.12 -3.62
N ASN A 146 6.06 15.06 -4.53
CA ASN A 146 6.12 16.49 -4.26
C ASN A 146 5.06 16.91 -3.24
N ARG A 147 3.84 16.37 -3.33
CA ARG A 147 2.80 16.57 -2.31
C ARG A 147 3.24 16.06 -0.93
N ILE A 148 3.91 14.92 -0.85
CA ILE A 148 4.44 14.41 0.44
C ILE A 148 5.41 15.41 1.08
N GLN A 149 6.17 16.14 0.28
CA GLN A 149 7.14 17.14 0.75
C GLN A 149 6.52 18.53 0.97
N HIS A 150 5.32 18.78 0.44
CA HIS A 150 4.70 20.10 0.46
C HIS A 150 3.81 20.30 1.70
N PRO A 151 3.94 21.42 2.43
CA PRO A 151 3.27 21.62 3.73
C PRO A 151 1.73 21.65 3.66
N SER A 152 1.15 21.94 2.49
CA SER A 152 -0.31 21.94 2.28
C SER A 152 -0.92 20.55 2.10
N PHE A 153 -0.13 19.49 2.13
CA PHE A 153 -0.59 18.12 1.89
C PHE A 153 -0.15 17.18 3.02
N PRO A 154 -0.78 16.00 3.14
CA PRO A 154 -0.30 14.96 4.04
C PRO A 154 1.13 14.56 3.71
N ASN A 155 1.97 14.42 4.74
CA ASN A 155 3.39 14.08 4.60
C ASN A 155 3.64 12.58 4.38
N THR A 156 2.72 11.88 3.72
CA THR A 156 2.80 10.42 3.53
C THR A 156 2.17 9.98 2.22
N LEU A 157 2.71 8.93 1.59
CA LEU A 157 2.22 8.41 0.30
C LEU A 157 0.73 8.07 0.34
N ALA A 158 0.30 7.24 1.29
CA ALA A 158 -1.12 6.90 1.45
C ALA A 158 -1.98 8.15 1.76
N GLY A 159 -1.49 9.06 2.61
CA GLY A 159 -2.22 10.29 2.95
C GLY A 159 -2.50 11.16 1.73
N VAL A 160 -1.54 11.29 0.81
CA VAL A 160 -1.73 11.99 -0.47
C VAL A 160 -2.66 11.22 -1.40
N ILE A 161 -2.47 9.91 -1.51
CA ILE A 161 -3.21 9.05 -2.44
C ILE A 161 -4.70 8.91 -2.06
N TYR A 162 -5.03 8.92 -0.78
CA TYR A 162 -6.42 8.76 -0.30
C TYR A 162 -7.13 10.08 0.01
N GLN A 163 -6.56 11.24 -0.35
CA GLN A 163 -7.30 12.50 -0.20
C GLN A 163 -8.62 12.45 -0.98
N PRO A 164 -9.73 12.95 -0.42
CA PRO A 164 -11.02 12.97 -1.11
C PRO A 164 -10.90 13.65 -2.47
N GLY A 165 -11.22 12.92 -3.54
CA GLY A 165 -11.19 13.43 -4.91
C GLY A 165 -9.80 13.55 -5.55
N ALA A 166 -8.73 13.10 -4.89
CA ALA A 166 -7.37 13.17 -5.46
C ALA A 166 -7.11 12.08 -6.52
N PHE A 167 -7.63 10.86 -6.31
CA PHE A 167 -7.44 9.72 -7.21
C PHE A 167 -8.68 8.82 -7.21
N SER A 168 -9.64 9.07 -8.10
CA SER A 168 -10.92 8.34 -8.12
C SER A 168 -10.77 6.85 -8.47
N CYS A 169 -9.69 6.49 -9.16
CA CYS A 169 -9.38 5.11 -9.53
C CYS A 169 -9.31 4.12 -8.37
N LEU A 170 -9.08 4.59 -7.14
CA LEU A 170 -9.03 3.76 -5.95
C LEU A 170 -10.43 3.37 -5.45
N ASN A 171 -11.44 4.21 -5.70
CA ASN A 171 -12.82 4.03 -5.25
C ASN A 171 -13.69 3.36 -6.32
N ASP A 172 -13.35 3.54 -7.60
CA ASP A 172 -14.14 3.05 -8.74
C ASP A 172 -13.82 1.58 -9.13
N GLY A 173 -13.15 0.82 -8.24
CA GLY A 173 -12.73 -0.56 -8.52
C GLY A 173 -11.51 -0.70 -9.44
N GLY A 174 -10.88 0.41 -9.84
CA GLY A 174 -9.67 0.46 -10.67
C GLY A 174 -8.44 -0.21 -10.04
N ILE A 175 -8.45 -0.44 -8.73
CA ILE A 175 -7.44 -1.25 -8.01
C ILE A 175 -7.29 -2.68 -8.57
N ASN A 176 -8.33 -3.21 -9.22
CA ASN A 176 -8.33 -4.56 -9.80
C ASN A 176 -7.91 -4.60 -11.29
N ALA A 177 -7.67 -3.45 -11.92
CA ALA A 177 -7.18 -3.42 -13.30
C ALA A 177 -5.71 -3.87 -13.36
N ALA A 178 -5.32 -4.52 -14.46
CA ALA A 178 -3.92 -4.89 -14.69
C ALA A 178 -3.04 -3.62 -14.72
N VAL A 179 -2.07 -3.57 -13.80
CA VAL A 179 -1.11 -2.46 -13.71
C VAL A 179 -0.09 -2.62 -14.82
N ALA A 180 0.08 -1.60 -15.66
CA ALA A 180 1.05 -1.63 -16.74
C ALA A 180 2.48 -1.80 -16.17
N ALA A 181 3.31 -2.62 -16.82
CA ALA A 181 4.71 -2.80 -16.41
C ALA A 181 5.48 -1.47 -16.37
N SER A 182 5.14 -0.55 -17.29
CA SER A 182 5.70 0.81 -17.32
C SER A 182 5.40 1.60 -16.05
N ALA A 183 4.23 1.40 -15.42
CA ALA A 183 3.85 2.14 -14.21
C ALA A 183 4.68 1.74 -12.99
N TYR A 184 5.07 0.46 -12.88
CA TYR A 184 6.02 0.03 -11.83
C TYR A 184 7.42 0.61 -12.05
N LYS A 185 7.84 0.76 -13.31
CA LYS A 185 9.12 1.40 -13.64
C LYS A 185 9.04 2.89 -13.32
N ALA A 186 7.96 3.56 -13.72
CA ALA A 186 7.73 4.98 -13.45
C ALA A 186 7.67 5.31 -11.95
N ALA A 187 6.99 4.47 -11.16
CA ALA A 187 6.95 4.59 -9.70
C ALA A 187 8.36 4.54 -9.10
N ARG A 188 9.18 3.58 -9.52
CA ARG A 188 10.57 3.44 -9.05
C ARG A 188 11.44 4.62 -9.48
N ASP A 189 11.32 5.06 -10.72
CA ASP A 189 12.08 6.19 -11.25
C ASP A 189 11.75 7.49 -10.50
N ALA A 190 10.47 7.76 -10.23
CA ALA A 190 10.04 8.89 -9.42
C ALA A 190 10.58 8.80 -7.97
N ILE A 191 10.47 7.62 -7.34
CA ILE A 191 11.00 7.36 -5.98
C ILE A 191 12.52 7.56 -5.92
N ASN A 192 13.23 7.20 -6.99
CA ASN A 192 14.67 7.40 -7.12
C ASN A 192 15.06 8.86 -7.43
N GLY A 193 14.09 9.78 -7.47
CA GLY A 193 14.30 11.22 -7.57
C GLY A 193 14.15 11.81 -8.98
N TRP A 194 13.70 11.03 -9.97
CA TRP A 194 13.40 11.61 -11.28
C TRP A 194 12.07 12.38 -11.23
N ASP A 195 12.16 13.71 -11.27
CA ASP A 195 11.02 14.61 -11.37
C ASP A 195 11.01 15.39 -12.71
N PRO A 196 10.34 14.88 -13.76
CA PRO A 196 10.18 15.61 -15.02
C PRO A 196 9.12 16.73 -14.94
N CYS A 197 8.32 16.81 -13.87
CA CYS A 197 7.29 17.85 -13.71
C CYS A 197 7.80 19.14 -13.05
N GLY A 198 9.08 19.18 -12.66
CA GLY A 198 9.75 20.38 -12.16
C GLY A 198 9.19 20.87 -10.83
N GLY A 199 8.83 19.98 -9.91
CA GLY A 199 8.28 20.33 -8.60
C GLY A 199 6.77 20.59 -8.59
N ALA A 200 6.04 20.25 -9.67
CA ALA A 200 4.61 20.44 -9.70
C ALA A 200 3.89 19.64 -8.59
N ILE A 201 2.83 20.22 -8.04
CA ILE A 201 1.95 19.61 -7.02
C ILE A 201 0.53 19.38 -7.53
N TYR A 202 0.22 19.86 -8.73
CA TYR A 202 -1.04 19.63 -9.43
C TYR A 202 -0.78 19.26 -10.89
N TYR A 203 -1.76 18.58 -11.50
CA TYR A 203 -1.83 18.41 -12.94
C TYR A 203 -3.29 18.34 -13.39
N TYR A 204 -3.53 18.61 -14.66
CA TYR A 204 -4.85 18.46 -15.27
C TYR A 204 -4.76 18.22 -16.78
N ASN A 205 -5.75 17.51 -17.31
CA ASN A 205 -5.96 17.42 -18.76
C ASN A 205 -6.87 18.59 -19.19
N PRO A 206 -6.43 19.50 -20.06
CA PRO A 206 -7.18 20.70 -20.42
C PRO A 206 -8.47 20.42 -21.20
N VAL A 207 -8.59 19.22 -21.79
CA VAL A 207 -9.81 18.79 -22.51
C VAL A 207 -10.87 18.27 -21.54
N LYS A 208 -10.45 17.65 -20.43
CA LYS A 208 -11.35 17.01 -19.45
C LYS A 208 -11.65 17.88 -18.24
N ALA A 209 -10.73 18.76 -17.86
CA ALA A 209 -10.85 19.55 -16.64
C ALA A 209 -11.87 20.69 -16.80
N THR A 210 -12.84 20.73 -15.88
CA THR A 210 -13.88 21.76 -15.85
C THR A 210 -13.72 22.77 -14.71
N SER A 211 -12.82 22.49 -13.74
CA SER A 211 -12.60 23.36 -12.58
C SER A 211 -11.88 24.65 -12.99
N LYS A 212 -12.52 25.80 -12.81
CA LYS A 212 -11.90 27.10 -13.09
C LYS A 212 -10.63 27.35 -12.27
N TRP A 213 -10.58 26.81 -11.05
CA TRP A 213 -9.43 26.95 -10.17
C TRP A 213 -8.20 26.19 -10.67
N ILE A 214 -8.36 24.97 -11.20
CA ILE A 214 -7.21 24.22 -11.72
C ILE A 214 -6.71 24.82 -13.03
N LEU A 215 -7.63 25.31 -13.87
CA LEU A 215 -7.33 25.95 -15.14
C LEU A 215 -6.60 27.30 -14.99
N SER A 216 -6.66 27.92 -13.80
CA SER A 216 -5.96 29.18 -13.52
C SER A 216 -4.58 29.00 -12.88
N ARG A 217 -4.15 27.77 -12.57
CA ARG A 217 -2.85 27.53 -11.95
C ARG A 217 -1.70 27.82 -12.92
N PRO A 218 -0.58 28.40 -12.46
CA PRO A 218 0.60 28.58 -13.30
C PRO A 218 1.14 27.23 -13.79
N VAL A 219 1.18 27.05 -15.11
CA VAL A 219 1.71 25.84 -15.74
C VAL A 219 3.23 25.89 -15.72
N ILE A 220 3.85 24.84 -15.18
CA ILE A 220 5.29 24.63 -15.14
C ILE A 220 5.75 23.95 -16.43
N VAL A 221 5.09 22.84 -16.79
CA VAL A 221 5.44 22.03 -17.96
C VAL A 221 4.21 21.31 -18.53
N VAL A 222 4.27 20.98 -19.82
CA VAL A 222 3.27 20.17 -20.52
C VAL A 222 3.93 18.87 -20.95
N ILE A 223 3.37 17.73 -20.52
CA ILE A 223 3.87 16.39 -20.87
C ILE A 223 2.67 15.55 -21.27
N GLY A 224 2.69 15.06 -22.51
CA GLY A 224 1.55 14.34 -23.10
C GLY A 224 0.30 15.23 -23.11
N GLU A 225 -0.81 14.71 -22.59
CA GLU A 225 -2.07 15.46 -22.49
C GLU A 225 -2.19 16.28 -21.19
N HIS A 226 -1.21 16.18 -20.29
CA HIS A 226 -1.27 16.82 -18.97
C HIS A 226 -0.50 18.13 -18.92
N ARG A 227 -1.09 19.10 -18.24
CA ARG A 227 -0.44 20.34 -17.79
C ARG A 227 -0.11 20.18 -16.32
N PHE A 228 1.17 20.31 -15.96
CA PHE A 228 1.68 20.22 -14.60
C PHE A 228 1.88 21.62 -14.03
N CYS A 229 1.45 21.84 -12.80
CA CYS A 229 1.34 23.18 -12.22
C CYS A 229 1.67 23.24 -10.72
N SER A 230 2.07 24.43 -10.28
CA SER A 230 2.26 24.82 -8.87
C SER A 230 0.95 25.23 -8.22
#